data_AF-A0A8S1C151-F1
#
_entry.id   AF-A0A8S1C151-F1
#
_cell.length_a   1.000
_cell.length_b   1.000
_cell.length_c   1.000
_cell.angle_alpha   90.00
_cell.angle_beta   90.00
_cell.angle_gamma   90.00
#
_symmetry.space_group_name_H-M   'P 1'
#
loop_
_entity.id
_entity.type
_entity.pdbx_description
1 polymer ?
#
loop_
_entity_poly.entity_id
_entity_poly.type
_entity_poly.pdbx_seq_one_letter_code
_entity_poly.pdbx_strand_id
1 'polypeptide(L)'
;MRLPLAEEGRNNNTRTLGTHTYSLCLGSSAGAVDRKRACADSQSTFGSTLVSQDATTPKNNLAPAVLELVFSFFQEKRRAMRLIVAFVSTLLAAFWEPVKYTWRHLLIWLQKMITAADIKFALKHKQTLFALQRVALPGLKDIPGPVALPIFGTRWIYNKYFGRYTITKIHEAYQSMFKEYGQVIKEEAFFNYPVISTCSAQDIEKLIKFPSKFPLRPPNGIVSKYRQNTPGRYNDGGLTNEQGKAWHRLRESTTHDMVNTRVIQNLIADVNDMAIDYIAGINKLRDPDTGRVQDIIELNRKLGFESTCLLGLGCRVGFLEDELNPRVKRLSQATNCLFEALNEANYNLPLWRYFPNSTYKKLAKAEEDLYE
;
A
#
# COMPACT_ATOMS: atom_id res chain seq x y z
N MET A 1 -7.44 -31.47 -69.70
CA MET A 1 -6.73 -32.77 -69.86
C MET A 1 -5.32 -32.61 -69.30
N ARG A 2 -4.88 -33.56 -68.46
CA ARG A 2 -3.55 -33.72 -67.82
C ARG A 2 -3.19 -32.84 -66.60
N LEU A 3 -2.93 -33.57 -65.50
CA LEU A 3 -2.07 -33.25 -64.35
C LEU A 3 -0.60 -32.98 -64.79
N PRO A 4 0.24 -32.39 -63.93
CA PRO A 4 1.14 -33.19 -63.05
C PRO A 4 1.16 -32.65 -61.59
N LEU A 5 1.04 -33.50 -60.56
CA LEU A 5 2.06 -34.25 -59.81
C LEU A 5 2.90 -33.44 -58.80
N ALA A 6 3.04 -34.06 -57.63
CA ALA A 6 3.47 -33.55 -56.33
C ALA A 6 4.99 -33.42 -56.14
N GLU A 7 5.43 -32.62 -55.16
CA GLU A 7 6.05 -33.10 -53.91
C GLU A 7 6.47 -31.96 -52.95
N GLU A 8 6.74 -32.35 -51.70
CA GLU A 8 6.80 -31.61 -50.43
C GLU A 8 7.82 -30.46 -50.29
N GLY A 9 7.49 -29.50 -49.41
CA GLY A 9 8.43 -28.47 -48.96
C GLY A 9 7.96 -27.67 -47.74
N ARG A 10 8.50 -28.05 -46.57
CA ARG A 10 8.61 -27.33 -45.28
C ARG A 10 8.29 -25.82 -45.30
N ASN A 11 7.33 -25.42 -44.46
CA ASN A 11 6.99 -24.03 -44.21
C ASN A 11 7.73 -23.51 -42.96
N ASN A 12 8.80 -22.74 -43.16
CA ASN A 12 9.43 -21.90 -42.13
C ASN A 12 8.95 -20.47 -42.31
N ASN A 13 8.12 -19.98 -41.38
CA ASN A 13 7.72 -18.58 -41.31
C ASN A 13 8.03 -18.04 -39.91
N THR A 14 9.29 -17.68 -39.67
CA THR A 14 9.69 -16.84 -38.54
C THR A 14 9.57 -15.38 -38.95
N ARG A 15 8.44 -14.74 -38.58
CA ARG A 15 8.33 -13.28 -38.51
C ARG A 15 8.86 -12.82 -37.15
N THR A 16 9.96 -12.08 -37.19
CA THR A 16 10.50 -11.26 -36.11
C THR A 16 9.47 -10.22 -35.67
N LEU A 17 8.95 -10.35 -34.44
CA LEU A 17 8.26 -9.27 -33.73
C LEU A 17 9.26 -8.60 -32.79
N GLY A 18 9.68 -7.38 -33.15
CA GLY A 18 10.41 -6.49 -32.25
C GLY A 18 9.46 -5.96 -31.17
N THR A 19 9.70 -6.37 -29.93
CA THR A 19 9.02 -5.83 -28.75
C THR A 19 9.77 -4.59 -28.26
N HIS A 20 9.21 -3.41 -28.52
CA HIS A 20 9.64 -2.17 -27.86
C HIS A 20 9.00 -2.10 -26.46
N THR A 21 9.83 -2.25 -25.43
CA THR A 21 9.44 -2.08 -24.02
C THR A 21 9.68 -0.62 -23.63
N TYR A 22 8.61 0.16 -23.44
CA TYR A 22 8.70 1.49 -22.83
C TYR A 22 8.69 1.33 -21.30
N SER A 23 9.85 1.47 -20.68
CA SER A 23 10.00 1.62 -19.23
C SER A 23 10.17 3.11 -18.90
N LEU A 24 9.14 3.73 -18.32
CA LEU A 24 9.24 5.07 -17.75
C LEU A 24 9.86 4.96 -16.35
N CYS A 25 11.20 4.93 -16.31
CA CYS A 25 11.99 5.14 -15.11
C CYS A 25 12.10 6.65 -14.83
N LEU A 26 11.42 7.14 -13.79
CA LEU A 26 11.77 8.42 -13.17
C LEU A 26 12.79 8.15 -12.06
N GLY A 27 14.06 8.31 -12.40
CA GLY A 27 15.17 8.35 -11.45
C GLY A 27 15.29 9.76 -10.85
N SER A 28 15.62 9.84 -9.56
CA SER A 28 16.09 11.07 -8.92
C SER A 28 17.41 10.77 -8.24
N SER A 29 18.47 11.45 -8.68
CA SER A 29 19.84 11.35 -8.18
C SER A 29 20.24 12.59 -7.39
N ALA A 30 20.67 12.33 -6.14
CA ALA A 30 21.80 12.89 -5.39
C ALA A 30 21.93 14.40 -5.06
N GLY A 31 22.33 14.67 -3.81
CA GLY A 31 23.00 15.90 -3.37
C GLY A 31 22.92 16.15 -1.85
N ALA A 32 23.91 15.69 -1.09
CA ALA A 32 24.03 15.84 0.37
C ALA A 32 24.90 17.04 0.77
N VAL A 33 24.62 17.68 1.92
CA VAL A 33 25.63 18.39 2.75
C VAL A 33 25.33 18.20 4.24
N ASP A 34 26.38 17.82 4.96
CA ASP A 34 26.47 17.40 6.37
C ASP A 34 26.85 18.58 7.28
N ARG A 35 26.46 18.56 8.57
CA ARG A 35 27.13 19.29 9.65
C ARG A 35 26.76 18.76 11.06
N LYS A 36 27.72 18.04 11.67
CA LYS A 36 27.90 17.75 13.13
C LYS A 36 28.07 19.08 13.92
N ARG A 37 27.93 19.23 15.26
CA ARG A 37 28.40 18.43 16.42
C ARG A 37 28.01 19.13 17.76
N ALA A 38 27.88 18.35 18.86
CA ALA A 38 28.15 18.62 20.31
C ALA A 38 27.28 19.67 21.06
N CYS A 39 26.95 19.57 22.36
CA CYS A 39 27.71 19.11 23.53
C CYS A 39 26.81 18.68 24.74
N ALA A 40 27.44 18.11 25.78
CA ALA A 40 26.89 17.33 26.90
C ALA A 40 26.86 18.07 28.27
N ASP A 41 26.51 17.30 29.32
CA ASP A 41 26.69 17.46 30.80
C ASP A 41 25.52 18.09 31.59
N SER A 42 25.12 17.71 32.82
CA SER A 42 25.70 16.95 33.96
C SER A 42 24.63 16.49 35.01
N GLN A 43 25.02 15.67 36.00
CA GLN A 43 24.24 14.97 37.07
C GLN A 43 24.11 15.69 38.46
N SER A 44 23.29 15.09 39.37
CA SER A 44 23.31 15.02 40.89
C SER A 44 22.53 16.11 41.69
N THR A 45 21.94 15.97 42.92
CA THR A 45 22.13 15.12 44.14
C THR A 45 20.91 15.17 45.15
N PHE A 46 20.97 14.36 46.22
CA PHE A 46 20.12 13.95 47.39
C PHE A 46 19.56 14.96 48.45
N GLY A 47 18.62 14.50 49.33
CA GLY A 47 18.37 15.04 50.71
C GLY A 47 17.05 14.60 51.44
N SER A 48 17.10 14.30 52.76
CA SER A 48 16.08 13.62 53.64
C SER A 48 15.83 14.30 55.00
N THR A 49 14.66 14.12 55.70
CA THR A 49 14.52 14.27 57.21
C THR A 49 13.20 13.68 57.81
N LEU A 50 13.21 13.28 59.10
CA LEU A 50 12.18 12.66 60.01
C LEU A 50 11.94 13.51 61.30
N VAL A 51 10.77 13.45 61.98
CA VAL A 51 10.53 13.71 63.45
C VAL A 51 9.21 13.04 63.98
N SER A 52 9.20 12.67 65.28
CA SER A 52 8.26 11.89 66.17
C SER A 52 7.33 12.71 67.12
N GLN A 53 6.37 12.08 67.86
CA GLN A 53 6.09 12.24 69.33
C GLN A 53 4.90 11.41 69.95
N ASP A 54 4.96 11.18 71.29
CA ASP A 54 4.17 10.31 72.24
C ASP A 54 3.04 11.00 73.06
N ALA A 55 2.15 10.23 73.75
CA ALA A 55 1.49 10.56 75.07
C ALA A 55 0.66 9.40 75.74
N THR A 56 0.38 9.49 77.07
CA THR A 56 0.03 8.43 78.08
C THR A 56 -1.37 8.49 78.80
N THR A 57 -1.84 7.32 79.36
CA THR A 57 -2.75 7.00 80.55
C THR A 57 -4.29 7.25 80.57
N PRO A 58 -5.17 6.66 81.45
CA PRO A 58 -5.25 5.35 82.20
C PRO A 58 -6.67 4.62 82.20
N LYS A 59 -6.85 3.53 82.98
CA LYS A 59 -7.89 2.43 82.95
C LYS A 59 -9.28 2.67 83.61
N ASN A 60 -10.34 2.02 83.10
CA ASN A 60 -11.62 1.69 83.77
C ASN A 60 -12.12 0.25 83.43
N ASN A 61 -12.55 -0.53 84.44
CA ASN A 61 -12.83 -1.97 84.41
C ASN A 61 -14.28 -2.36 83.98
N LEU A 62 -14.76 -1.93 82.81
CA LEU A 62 -16.07 -2.34 82.26
C LEU A 62 -15.98 -3.18 80.95
N ALA A 63 -14.78 -3.30 80.39
CA ALA A 63 -14.55 -3.88 79.07
C ALA A 63 -14.71 -5.42 78.93
N PRO A 64 -14.29 -6.28 79.89
CA PRO A 64 -14.18 -7.71 79.61
C PRO A 64 -15.55 -8.42 79.49
N ALA A 65 -16.55 -8.01 80.28
CA ALA A 65 -17.89 -8.63 80.23
C ALA A 65 -18.67 -8.29 78.95
N VAL A 66 -18.52 -7.06 78.44
CA VAL A 66 -19.15 -6.64 77.18
C VAL A 66 -18.46 -7.31 75.99
N LEU A 67 -17.13 -7.49 76.05
CA LEU A 67 -16.38 -8.18 75.01
C LEU A 67 -16.77 -9.66 74.89
N GLU A 68 -16.99 -10.38 75.99
CA GLU A 68 -17.43 -11.78 75.93
C GLU A 68 -18.82 -11.94 75.31
N LEU A 69 -19.78 -11.06 75.64
CA LEU A 69 -21.13 -11.11 75.07
C LEU A 69 -21.12 -10.79 73.57
N VAL A 70 -20.29 -9.83 73.15
CA VAL A 70 -20.10 -9.49 71.74
C VAL A 70 -19.41 -10.64 70.99
N PHE A 71 -18.41 -11.29 71.60
CA PHE A 71 -17.73 -12.44 71.01
C PHE A 71 -18.65 -13.65 70.83
N SER A 72 -19.52 -13.96 71.79
CA SER A 72 -20.47 -15.06 71.68
C SER A 72 -21.51 -14.80 70.57
N PHE A 73 -22.02 -13.57 70.47
CA PHE A 73 -22.94 -13.14 69.40
C PHE A 73 -22.29 -13.24 68.00
N PHE A 74 -21.03 -12.82 67.86
CA PHE A 74 -20.30 -12.94 66.60
C PHE A 74 -19.93 -14.39 66.24
N GLN A 75 -19.75 -15.27 67.22
CA GLN A 75 -19.54 -16.71 66.96
C GLN A 75 -20.81 -17.37 66.45
N GLU A 76 -21.96 -17.05 67.02
CA GLU A 76 -23.24 -17.63 66.63
C GLU A 76 -23.66 -17.20 65.21
N LYS A 77 -23.49 -15.92 64.87
CA LYS A 77 -23.64 -15.40 63.49
C LYS A 77 -22.70 -16.08 62.49
N ARG A 78 -21.45 -16.35 62.88
CA ARG A 78 -20.49 -17.08 62.02
C ARG A 78 -20.90 -18.53 61.79
N ARG A 79 -21.47 -19.20 62.80
CA ARG A 79 -21.99 -20.58 62.65
C ARG A 79 -23.19 -20.61 61.69
N ALA A 80 -24.15 -19.71 61.85
CA ALA A 80 -25.30 -19.59 60.95
C ALA A 80 -24.88 -19.30 59.49
N MET A 81 -23.90 -18.41 59.29
CA MET A 81 -23.40 -18.08 57.95
C MET A 81 -22.68 -19.23 57.27
N ARG A 82 -21.91 -20.03 58.02
CA ARG A 82 -21.28 -21.26 57.48
C ARG A 82 -22.32 -22.29 57.05
N LEU A 83 -23.41 -22.45 57.81
CA LEU A 83 -24.49 -23.37 57.44
C LEU A 83 -25.22 -22.92 56.18
N ILE A 84 -25.45 -21.61 56.02
CA ILE A 84 -26.07 -21.05 54.80
C ILE A 84 -25.15 -21.25 53.59
N VAL A 85 -23.85 -20.96 53.72
CA VAL A 85 -22.88 -21.16 52.63
C VAL A 85 -22.77 -22.64 52.24
N ALA A 86 -22.74 -23.55 53.22
CA ALA A 86 -22.75 -24.98 52.95
C ALA A 86 -24.04 -25.40 52.23
N PHE A 87 -25.21 -24.97 52.70
CA PHE A 87 -26.49 -25.28 52.08
C PHE A 87 -26.61 -24.76 50.63
N VAL A 88 -26.19 -23.52 50.38
CA VAL A 88 -26.18 -22.92 49.03
C VAL A 88 -25.20 -23.64 48.11
N SER A 89 -24.01 -24.04 48.61
CA SER A 89 -23.04 -24.80 47.83
C SER A 89 -23.56 -26.18 47.41
N THR A 90 -24.27 -26.87 48.31
CA THR A 90 -24.86 -28.19 48.03
C THR A 90 -26.03 -28.06 47.04
N LEU A 91 -26.85 -27.02 47.16
CA LEU A 91 -27.92 -26.71 46.21
C LEU A 91 -27.39 -26.38 44.81
N LEU A 92 -26.33 -25.58 44.72
CA LEU A 92 -25.68 -25.26 43.44
C LEU A 92 -25.03 -26.50 42.82
N ALA A 93 -24.40 -27.36 43.61
CA ALA A 93 -23.82 -28.62 43.13
C ALA A 93 -24.91 -29.59 42.62
N ALA A 94 -26.04 -29.70 43.34
CA ALA A 94 -27.17 -30.55 42.95
C ALA A 94 -27.85 -30.08 41.64
N PHE A 95 -27.85 -28.77 41.37
CA PHE A 95 -28.43 -28.21 40.15
C PHE A 95 -27.47 -28.25 38.94
N TRP A 96 -26.16 -28.20 39.17
CA TRP A 96 -25.15 -28.05 38.12
C TRP A 96 -24.67 -29.38 37.53
N GLU A 97 -24.68 -30.47 38.30
CA GLU A 97 -24.27 -31.80 37.80
C GLU A 97 -25.17 -32.39 36.69
N PRO A 98 -26.53 -32.29 36.76
CA PRO A 98 -27.40 -32.73 35.67
C PRO A 98 -27.21 -31.94 34.37
N VAL A 99 -26.89 -30.63 34.49
CA VAL A 99 -26.67 -29.73 33.35
C VAL A 99 -25.35 -30.08 32.64
N LYS A 100 -24.26 -30.34 33.38
CA LYS A 100 -23.00 -30.78 32.78
C LYS A 100 -23.14 -32.10 32.01
N TYR A 101 -23.89 -33.04 32.56
CA TYR A 101 -24.08 -34.35 31.96
C TYR A 101 -24.81 -34.26 30.61
N THR A 102 -25.88 -33.46 30.56
CA THR A 102 -26.68 -33.27 29.33
C THR A 102 -25.91 -32.52 28.24
N TRP A 103 -25.15 -31.48 28.58
CA TRP A 103 -24.31 -30.75 27.61
C TRP A 103 -23.18 -31.60 27.03
N ARG A 104 -22.55 -32.45 27.84
CA ARG A 104 -21.45 -33.32 27.39
C ARG A 104 -21.95 -34.38 26.38
N HIS A 105 -23.14 -34.94 26.60
CA HIS A 105 -23.77 -35.86 25.64
C HIS A 105 -24.24 -35.16 24.36
N LEU A 106 -24.75 -33.93 24.46
CA LEU A 106 -25.11 -33.11 23.29
C LEU A 106 -23.88 -32.80 22.42
N LEU A 107 -22.74 -32.43 23.03
CA LEU A 107 -21.48 -32.16 22.34
C LEU A 107 -20.92 -33.41 21.63
N ILE A 108 -20.94 -34.58 22.29
CA ILE A 108 -20.50 -35.84 21.68
C ILE A 108 -21.42 -36.22 20.51
N TRP A 109 -22.73 -36.01 20.64
CA TRP A 109 -23.70 -36.27 19.58
C TRP A 109 -23.51 -35.33 18.38
N LEU A 110 -23.34 -34.02 18.61
CA LEU A 110 -23.04 -33.03 17.58
C LEU A 110 -21.71 -33.33 16.85
N GLN A 111 -20.68 -33.75 17.58
CA GLN A 111 -19.37 -34.07 17.00
C GLN A 111 -19.41 -35.35 16.13
N LYS A 112 -20.24 -36.34 16.51
CA LYS A 112 -20.52 -37.52 15.67
C LYS A 112 -21.34 -37.20 14.41
N MET A 113 -22.25 -36.22 14.50
CA MET A 113 -23.05 -35.77 13.35
C MET A 113 -22.21 -34.98 12.33
N ILE A 114 -21.32 -34.10 12.80
CA ILE A 114 -20.38 -33.35 11.94
C ILE A 114 -19.46 -34.32 11.18
N THR A 115 -18.83 -35.25 11.89
CA THR A 115 -17.92 -36.24 11.28
C THR A 115 -18.61 -37.18 10.28
N ALA A 116 -19.85 -37.60 10.52
CA ALA A 116 -20.61 -38.43 9.59
C ALA A 116 -21.06 -37.68 8.32
N ALA A 117 -21.35 -36.37 8.42
CA ALA A 117 -21.69 -35.52 7.28
C ALA A 117 -20.46 -35.22 6.41
N ASP A 118 -19.31 -34.96 7.03
CA ASP A 118 -18.03 -34.70 6.34
C ASP A 118 -17.53 -35.91 5.56
N ILE A 119 -17.67 -37.12 6.12
CA ILE A 119 -17.27 -38.37 5.45
C ILE A 119 -18.14 -38.64 4.21
N LYS A 120 -19.47 -38.41 4.29
CA LYS A 120 -20.38 -38.56 3.15
C LYS A 120 -20.13 -37.51 2.06
N PHE A 121 -19.79 -36.28 2.44
CA PHE A 121 -19.43 -35.21 1.49
C PHE A 121 -18.11 -35.51 0.75
N ALA A 122 -17.08 -35.96 1.48
CA ALA A 122 -15.77 -36.31 0.95
C ALA A 122 -15.81 -37.52 -0.01
N LEU A 123 -16.64 -38.52 0.29
CA LEU A 123 -16.84 -39.68 -0.59
C LEU A 123 -17.57 -39.30 -1.89
N LYS A 124 -18.51 -38.36 -1.84
CA LYS A 124 -19.29 -37.89 -3.00
C LYS A 124 -18.48 -37.04 -3.99
N HIS A 125 -17.41 -36.38 -3.54
CA HIS A 125 -16.60 -35.45 -4.36
C HIS A 125 -15.14 -35.93 -4.55
N LYS A 126 -14.89 -37.23 -4.36
CA LYS A 126 -13.54 -37.82 -4.40
C LYS A 126 -12.77 -37.48 -5.69
N GLN A 127 -13.43 -37.49 -6.85
CA GLN A 127 -12.82 -37.13 -8.13
C GLN A 127 -12.50 -35.62 -8.26
N THR A 128 -13.31 -34.75 -7.66
CA THR A 128 -13.08 -33.30 -7.63
C THR A 128 -11.98 -32.91 -6.63
N LEU A 129 -11.87 -33.63 -5.52
CA LEU A 129 -10.81 -33.48 -4.52
C LEU A 129 -9.44 -33.95 -5.05
N PHE A 130 -9.40 -35.04 -5.82
CA PHE A 130 -8.17 -35.46 -6.52
C PHE A 130 -7.75 -34.49 -7.63
N ALA A 131 -8.67 -33.72 -8.22
CA ALA A 131 -8.35 -32.65 -9.17
C ALA A 131 -7.78 -31.38 -8.49
N LEU A 132 -8.17 -31.11 -7.24
CA LEU A 132 -7.57 -30.05 -6.40
C LEU A 132 -6.18 -30.42 -5.85
N GLN A 133 -5.79 -31.69 -5.97
CA GLN A 133 -4.49 -32.21 -5.53
C GLN A 133 -3.39 -32.11 -6.60
N ARG A 134 -3.59 -31.30 -7.66
CA ARG A 134 -2.50 -30.82 -8.51
C ARG A 134 -2.07 -29.44 -8.05
N VAL A 135 -0.92 -29.42 -7.36
CA VAL A 135 -0.22 -28.26 -6.78
C VAL A 135 -0.93 -27.73 -5.52
N ALA A 136 -0.46 -28.17 -4.35
CA ALA A 136 -0.62 -27.39 -3.13
C ALA A 136 0.08 -26.05 -3.38
N LEU A 137 -0.67 -25.04 -3.84
CA LEU A 137 -0.15 -23.69 -3.97
C LEU A 137 0.23 -23.24 -2.56
N PRO A 138 1.47 -22.76 -2.33
CA PRO A 138 1.84 -22.16 -1.07
C PRO A 138 0.82 -21.08 -0.70
N GLY A 139 0.34 -21.09 0.54
CA GLY A 139 -0.55 -20.05 1.02
C GLY A 139 0.19 -18.70 1.02
N LEU A 140 -0.53 -17.59 1.14
CA LEU A 140 0.07 -16.24 1.26
C LEU A 140 1.10 -16.13 2.41
N LYS A 141 1.07 -17.04 3.38
CA LYS A 141 2.03 -17.09 4.49
C LYS A 141 3.38 -17.69 4.11
N ASP A 142 3.40 -18.54 3.08
CA ASP A 142 4.57 -19.31 2.66
C ASP A 142 5.43 -18.55 1.63
N ILE A 143 4.91 -17.44 1.09
CA ILE A 143 5.67 -16.57 0.17
C ILE A 143 6.73 -15.81 0.98
N PRO A 144 8.02 -15.93 0.62
CA PRO A 144 9.11 -15.35 1.38
C PRO A 144 9.11 -13.82 1.27
N GLY A 145 9.68 -13.14 2.25
CA GLY A 145 9.78 -11.69 2.27
C GLY A 145 10.19 -11.14 3.64
N PRO A 146 10.33 -9.81 3.75
CA PRO A 146 10.65 -9.17 5.03
C PRO A 146 9.57 -9.46 6.08
N VAL A 147 9.98 -9.54 7.36
CA VAL A 147 9.05 -9.74 8.47
C VAL A 147 8.06 -8.58 8.53
N ALA A 148 6.77 -8.87 8.59
CA ALA A 148 5.72 -7.87 8.74
C ALA A 148 5.43 -7.58 10.22
N LEU A 149 5.37 -6.30 10.58
CA LEU A 149 4.90 -5.84 11.89
C LEU A 149 3.37 -5.67 11.86
N PRO A 150 2.68 -5.80 13.01
CA PRO A 150 1.25 -5.49 13.10
C PRO A 150 0.98 -4.04 12.66
N ILE A 151 -0.03 -3.84 11.80
CA ILE A 151 -0.50 -2.56 11.25
C ILE A 151 0.50 -1.89 10.29
N PHE A 152 1.79 -1.86 10.61
CA PHE A 152 2.82 -1.21 9.78
C PHE A 152 3.29 -2.09 8.61
N GLY A 153 3.04 -3.40 8.66
CA GLY A 153 3.50 -4.34 7.64
C GLY A 153 5.03 -4.34 7.54
N THR A 154 5.56 -4.38 6.33
CA THR A 154 7.01 -4.37 6.05
C THR A 154 7.57 -2.96 5.90
N ARG A 155 6.78 -1.90 6.11
CA ARG A 155 7.20 -0.50 5.82
C ARG A 155 8.40 -0.02 6.62
N TRP A 156 8.66 -0.65 7.77
CA TRP A 156 9.79 -0.38 8.65
C TRP A 156 11.15 -0.56 7.95
N ILE A 157 11.25 -1.40 6.91
CA ILE A 157 12.50 -1.59 6.16
C ILE A 157 12.96 -0.33 5.43
N TYR A 158 12.05 0.63 5.21
CA TYR A 158 12.32 1.92 4.57
C TYR A 158 12.48 3.08 5.57
N ASN A 159 12.51 2.79 6.88
CA ASN A 159 12.70 3.82 7.89
C ASN A 159 14.12 4.40 7.82
N LYS A 160 14.24 5.74 7.87
CA LYS A 160 15.53 6.43 7.78
C LYS A 160 16.55 6.06 8.88
N TYR A 161 16.08 5.71 10.07
CA TYR A 161 16.94 5.50 11.24
C TYR A 161 17.36 4.04 11.45
N PHE A 162 16.49 3.10 11.13
CA PHE A 162 16.71 1.67 11.41
C PHE A 162 16.32 0.74 10.24
N GLY A 163 15.79 1.29 9.14
CA GLY A 163 15.50 0.53 7.94
C GLY A 163 16.76 0.25 7.14
N ARG A 164 16.82 -0.93 6.50
CA ARG A 164 17.93 -1.32 5.63
C ARG A 164 17.90 -0.63 4.26
N TYR A 165 16.76 -0.03 3.89
CA TYR A 165 16.55 0.56 2.57
C TYR A 165 16.09 2.01 2.67
N THR A 166 16.31 2.76 1.59
CA THR A 166 15.81 4.14 1.45
C THR A 166 14.72 4.19 0.40
N ILE A 167 13.61 4.87 0.70
CA ILE A 167 12.45 4.93 -0.19
C ILE A 167 12.75 5.56 -1.56
N THR A 168 13.70 6.51 -1.62
CA THR A 168 14.16 7.14 -2.87
C THR A 168 14.93 6.16 -3.77
N LYS A 169 15.42 5.06 -3.21
CA LYS A 169 16.18 4.00 -3.89
C LYS A 169 15.43 2.67 -3.84
N ILE A 170 14.10 2.71 -3.98
CA ILE A 170 13.25 1.52 -3.89
C ILE A 170 13.64 0.42 -4.91
N HIS A 171 14.16 0.81 -6.08
CA HIS A 171 14.66 -0.13 -7.09
C HIS A 171 15.86 -0.96 -6.59
N GLU A 172 16.79 -0.34 -5.84
CA GLU A 172 17.90 -1.05 -5.19
C GLU A 172 17.38 -1.99 -4.10
N ALA A 173 16.35 -1.57 -3.36
CA ALA A 173 15.69 -2.39 -2.37
C ALA A 173 15.08 -3.66 -2.99
N TYR A 174 14.31 -3.53 -4.07
CA TYR A 174 13.76 -4.69 -4.79
C TYR A 174 14.86 -5.57 -5.38
N GLN A 175 15.92 -4.99 -5.95
CA GLN A 175 17.05 -5.77 -6.46
C GLN A 175 17.71 -6.62 -5.35
N SER A 176 17.90 -6.03 -4.16
CA SER A 176 18.42 -6.74 -2.99
C SER A 176 17.44 -7.81 -2.48
N MET A 177 16.14 -7.50 -2.38
CA MET A 177 15.12 -8.44 -1.90
C MET A 177 14.94 -9.63 -2.82
N PHE A 178 14.95 -9.44 -4.15
CA PHE A 178 14.87 -10.55 -5.10
C PHE A 178 16.11 -11.45 -5.07
N LYS A 179 17.28 -10.92 -4.72
CA LYS A 179 18.49 -11.72 -4.48
C LYS A 179 18.39 -12.54 -3.18
N GLU A 180 17.79 -11.97 -2.14
CA GLU A 180 17.69 -12.57 -0.80
C GLU A 180 16.57 -13.61 -0.68
N TYR A 181 15.36 -13.28 -1.16
CA TYR A 181 14.16 -14.09 -0.96
C TYR A 181 13.76 -14.90 -2.20
N GLY A 182 14.40 -14.67 -3.35
CA GLY A 182 14.08 -15.32 -4.62
C GLY A 182 13.15 -14.50 -5.52
N GLN A 183 12.65 -15.12 -6.58
CA GLN A 183 11.97 -14.43 -7.68
C GLN A 183 10.56 -13.90 -7.34
N VAL A 184 9.94 -14.41 -6.28
CA VAL A 184 8.62 -14.00 -5.81
C VAL A 184 8.75 -13.64 -4.35
N ILE A 185 8.37 -12.41 -4.01
CA ILE A 185 8.46 -11.88 -2.65
C ILE A 185 7.11 -11.34 -2.20
N LYS A 186 6.84 -11.44 -0.90
CA LYS A 186 5.70 -10.80 -0.25
C LYS A 186 6.16 -9.67 0.64
N GLU A 187 5.65 -8.49 0.35
CA GLU A 187 5.63 -7.38 1.29
C GLU A 187 4.22 -7.23 1.88
N GLU A 188 4.12 -6.50 2.99
CA GLU A 188 2.82 -6.15 3.58
C GLU A 188 2.77 -4.63 3.73
N ALA A 189 1.79 -3.99 3.08
CA ALA A 189 1.57 -2.56 3.22
C ALA A 189 0.90 -2.25 4.57
N PHE A 190 0.49 -0.98 4.77
CA PHE A 190 -0.30 -0.59 5.94
C PHE A 190 -1.54 -1.49 6.09
N PHE A 191 -1.88 -1.80 7.34
CA PHE A 191 -2.91 -2.76 7.75
C PHE A 191 -2.64 -4.19 7.27
N ASN A 192 -1.37 -4.55 7.09
CA ASN A 192 -0.93 -5.88 6.68
C ASN A 192 -1.53 -6.33 5.33
N TYR A 193 -1.82 -5.38 4.44
CA TYR A 193 -2.33 -5.70 3.10
C TYR A 193 -1.21 -6.34 2.27
N PRO A 194 -1.38 -7.58 1.77
CA PRO A 194 -0.31 -8.30 1.09
C PRO A 194 -0.03 -7.71 -0.30
N VAL A 195 1.25 -7.51 -0.61
CA VAL A 195 1.76 -7.07 -1.91
C VAL A 195 2.74 -8.12 -2.41
N ILE A 196 2.36 -8.85 -3.45
CA ILE A 196 3.21 -9.87 -4.07
C ILE A 196 3.94 -9.25 -5.25
N SER A 197 5.27 -9.30 -5.20
CA SER A 197 6.13 -8.81 -6.28
C SER A 197 6.87 -9.96 -6.91
N THR A 198 6.95 -9.99 -8.24
CA THR A 198 7.69 -11.01 -8.99
C THR A 198 8.63 -10.37 -10.00
N CYS A 199 9.83 -10.95 -10.18
CA CYS A 199 10.75 -10.62 -11.25
C CYS A 199 10.88 -11.75 -12.30
N SER A 200 10.07 -12.80 -12.17
CA SER A 200 10.02 -13.92 -13.12
C SER A 200 9.31 -13.50 -14.41
N ALA A 201 9.99 -13.67 -15.54
CA ALA A 201 9.40 -13.41 -16.86
C ALA A 201 8.16 -14.29 -17.12
N GLN A 202 8.20 -15.55 -16.67
CA GLN A 202 7.08 -16.48 -16.83
C GLN A 202 5.86 -16.05 -16.00
N ASP A 203 6.07 -15.53 -14.79
CA ASP A 203 4.96 -15.07 -13.94
C ASP A 203 4.38 -13.75 -14.45
N ILE A 204 5.23 -12.83 -14.91
CA ILE A 204 4.80 -11.58 -15.56
C ILE A 204 3.97 -11.90 -16.81
N GLU A 205 4.40 -12.84 -17.64
CA GLU A 205 3.64 -13.27 -18.82
C GLU A 205 2.27 -13.84 -18.44
N LYS A 206 2.21 -14.72 -17.43
CA LYS A 206 0.94 -15.27 -16.93
C LYS A 206 0.01 -14.18 -16.40
N LEU A 207 0.54 -13.20 -15.67
CA LEU A 207 -0.24 -12.08 -15.12
C LEU A 207 -0.79 -11.18 -16.22
N ILE A 208 0.04 -10.83 -17.22
CA ILE A 208 -0.39 -9.99 -18.35
C ILE A 208 -1.42 -10.71 -19.22
N LYS A 209 -1.26 -12.03 -19.43
CA LYS A 209 -2.20 -12.86 -20.19
C LYS A 209 -3.41 -13.33 -19.37
N PHE A 210 -3.50 -12.96 -18.10
CA PHE A 210 -4.61 -13.38 -17.25
C PHE A 210 -5.93 -12.89 -17.84
N PRO A 211 -6.91 -13.76 -18.08
CA PRO A 211 -8.14 -13.40 -18.76
C PRO A 211 -9.01 -12.53 -17.84
N SER A 212 -8.83 -11.21 -17.92
CA SER A 212 -9.68 -10.23 -17.25
C SER A 212 -10.20 -9.22 -18.25
N LYS A 213 -11.54 -9.13 -18.36
CA LYS A 213 -12.20 -8.08 -19.14
C LYS A 213 -11.98 -6.69 -18.55
N PHE A 214 -11.80 -6.61 -17.23
CA PHE A 214 -11.61 -5.38 -16.49
C PHE A 214 -10.41 -5.54 -15.55
N PRO A 215 -9.17 -5.38 -16.05
CA PRO A 215 -7.99 -5.42 -15.20
C PRO A 215 -8.12 -4.41 -14.06
N LEU A 216 -7.82 -4.85 -12.83
CA LEU A 216 -7.86 -4.01 -11.65
C LEU A 216 -6.46 -3.45 -11.40
N ARG A 217 -6.34 -2.13 -11.41
CA ARG A 217 -5.14 -1.41 -10.93
C ARG A 217 -5.60 -0.49 -9.82
N PRO A 218 -5.15 -0.66 -8.56
CA PRO A 218 -5.58 0.21 -7.47
C PRO A 218 -5.47 1.69 -7.83
N PRO A 219 -6.54 2.48 -7.63
CA PRO A 219 -6.54 3.90 -8.00
C PRO A 219 -5.54 4.69 -7.17
N ASN A 220 -5.15 5.86 -7.69
CA ASN A 220 -4.52 6.85 -6.84
C ASN A 220 -5.60 7.44 -5.91
N GLY A 221 -5.62 6.96 -4.67
CA GLY A 221 -6.72 7.26 -3.76
C GLY A 221 -6.90 8.74 -3.42
N ILE A 222 -5.82 9.55 -3.43
CA ILE A 222 -5.94 10.99 -3.15
C ILE A 222 -6.58 11.73 -4.33
N VAL A 223 -6.22 11.37 -5.57
CA VAL A 223 -6.84 11.91 -6.79
C VAL A 223 -8.29 11.49 -6.89
N SER A 224 -8.59 10.20 -6.67
CA SER A 224 -9.97 9.70 -6.67
C SER A 224 -10.83 10.45 -5.65
N LYS A 225 -10.32 10.66 -4.43
CA LYS A 225 -11.03 11.42 -3.40
C LYS A 225 -11.26 12.86 -3.83
N TYR A 226 -10.25 13.53 -4.38
CA TYR A 226 -10.38 14.91 -4.84
C TYR A 226 -11.46 15.04 -5.93
N ARG A 227 -11.39 14.22 -6.99
CA ARG A 227 -12.34 14.28 -8.10
C ARG A 227 -13.78 13.97 -7.67
N GLN A 228 -13.98 12.99 -6.78
CA GLN A 228 -15.29 12.69 -6.20
C GLN A 228 -15.87 13.86 -5.42
N ASN A 229 -15.02 14.67 -4.76
CA ASN A 229 -15.43 15.86 -4.03
C ASN A 229 -15.60 17.09 -4.93
N THR A 230 -15.34 16.99 -6.24
CA THR A 230 -15.46 18.10 -7.19
C THR A 230 -16.25 17.68 -8.44
N PRO A 231 -17.52 17.26 -8.29
CA PRO A 231 -18.33 16.75 -9.40
C PRO A 231 -18.66 17.83 -10.44
N GLY A 232 -18.59 19.12 -10.09
CA GLY A 232 -18.75 20.22 -11.05
C GLY A 232 -17.59 20.36 -12.04
N ARG A 233 -16.43 19.74 -11.75
CA ARG A 233 -15.24 19.76 -12.62
C ARG A 233 -14.97 18.39 -13.26
N TYR A 234 -15.26 17.31 -12.55
CA TYR A 234 -14.97 15.95 -13.00
C TYR A 234 -16.22 15.10 -13.05
N ASN A 235 -16.50 14.53 -14.23
CA ASN A 235 -17.57 13.56 -14.41
C ASN A 235 -17.21 12.17 -13.87
N ASP A 236 -15.91 11.86 -13.80
CA ASP A 236 -15.37 10.58 -13.37
C ASP A 236 -13.95 10.70 -12.79
N GLY A 237 -13.41 9.59 -12.26
CA GLY A 237 -12.06 9.49 -11.72
C GLY A 237 -10.94 9.52 -12.78
N GLY A 238 -11.27 9.50 -14.06
CA GLY A 238 -10.35 9.42 -15.19
C GLY A 238 -9.83 8.01 -15.47
N LEU A 239 -9.28 7.82 -16.68
CA LEU A 239 -8.80 6.52 -17.19
C LEU A 239 -7.82 5.79 -16.25
N THR A 240 -7.00 6.53 -15.50
CA THR A 240 -5.99 5.93 -14.61
C THR A 240 -6.52 5.52 -13.24
N ASN A 241 -7.69 6.02 -12.82
CA ASN A 241 -8.24 5.75 -11.49
C ASN A 241 -9.58 5.01 -11.52
N GLU A 242 -10.34 5.12 -12.61
CA GLU A 242 -11.56 4.32 -12.77
C GLU A 242 -11.28 2.83 -12.85
N GLN A 243 -12.27 2.01 -12.48
CA GLN A 243 -12.18 0.55 -12.53
C GLN A 243 -13.40 -0.07 -13.23
N GLY A 244 -13.32 -1.36 -13.54
CA GLY A 244 -14.48 -2.10 -14.01
C GLY A 244 -15.04 -1.59 -15.35
N LYS A 245 -16.37 -1.50 -15.43
CA LYS A 245 -17.06 -1.04 -16.63
C LYS A 245 -16.83 0.44 -16.95
N ALA A 246 -16.67 1.30 -15.93
CA ALA A 246 -16.41 2.73 -16.13
C ALA A 246 -15.05 2.94 -16.81
N TRP A 247 -14.01 2.28 -16.28
CA TRP A 247 -12.70 2.22 -16.92
C TRP A 247 -12.76 1.71 -18.36
N HIS A 248 -13.47 0.61 -18.60
CA HIS A 248 -13.54 0.01 -19.94
C HIS A 248 -14.16 0.98 -20.96
N ARG A 249 -15.23 1.69 -20.59
CA ARG A 249 -15.86 2.69 -21.47
C ARG A 249 -14.86 3.80 -21.83
N LEU A 250 -14.18 4.35 -20.83
CA LEU A 250 -13.15 5.36 -21.03
C LEU A 250 -12.00 4.84 -21.90
N ARG A 251 -11.55 3.61 -21.66
CA ARG A 251 -10.45 2.99 -22.40
C ARG A 251 -10.81 2.76 -23.86
N GLU A 252 -12.02 2.26 -24.12
CA GLU A 252 -12.51 1.99 -25.46
C GLU A 252 -12.64 3.27 -26.28
N SER A 253 -13.16 4.35 -25.69
CA SER A 253 -13.27 5.64 -26.37
C SER A 253 -11.92 6.31 -26.63
N THR A 254 -10.99 6.26 -25.67
CA THR A 254 -9.68 6.95 -25.82
C THR A 254 -8.67 6.18 -26.65
N THR A 255 -8.68 4.84 -26.61
CA THR A 255 -7.64 4.05 -27.30
C THR A 255 -7.70 4.23 -28.80
N HIS A 256 -8.90 4.32 -29.39
CA HIS A 256 -9.08 4.48 -30.83
C HIS A 256 -8.33 5.71 -31.36
N ASP A 257 -8.45 6.84 -30.68
CA ASP A 257 -7.84 8.09 -31.13
C ASP A 257 -6.33 8.11 -30.87
N MET A 258 -5.88 7.57 -29.72
CA MET A 258 -4.46 7.50 -29.38
C MET A 258 -3.63 6.63 -30.33
N VAL A 259 -4.22 5.57 -30.89
CA VAL A 259 -3.53 4.66 -31.82
C VAL A 259 -3.80 4.97 -33.29
N ASN A 260 -4.58 6.03 -33.57
CA ASN A 260 -4.94 6.39 -34.94
C ASN A 260 -3.74 6.97 -35.68
N THR A 261 -3.21 6.22 -36.64
CA THR A 261 -2.04 6.62 -37.43
C THR A 261 -2.23 7.94 -38.16
N ARG A 262 -3.45 8.30 -38.56
CA ARG A 262 -3.72 9.60 -39.23
C ARG A 262 -3.52 10.76 -38.28
N VAL A 263 -3.98 10.62 -37.03
CA VAL A 263 -3.78 11.63 -35.99
C VAL A 263 -2.29 11.81 -35.73
N ILE A 264 -1.55 10.71 -35.60
CA ILE A 264 -0.10 10.74 -35.41
C ILE A 264 0.61 11.39 -36.61
N GLN A 265 0.20 11.07 -37.83
CA GLN A 265 0.78 11.64 -39.05
C GLN A 265 0.64 13.16 -39.13
N ASN A 266 -0.49 13.70 -38.69
CA ASN A 266 -0.73 15.14 -38.68
C ASN A 266 0.20 15.90 -37.72
N LEU A 267 0.71 15.23 -36.68
CA LEU A 267 1.61 15.83 -35.69
C LEU A 267 3.10 15.75 -36.09
N ILE A 268 3.45 15.04 -37.17
CA ILE A 268 4.87 14.80 -37.54
C ILE A 268 5.61 16.11 -37.78
N ALA A 269 4.98 17.07 -38.46
CA ALA A 269 5.60 18.37 -38.73
C ALA A 269 5.91 19.12 -37.42
N ASP A 270 4.94 19.19 -36.50
CA ASP A 270 5.13 19.84 -35.22
C ASP A 270 6.17 19.14 -34.33
N VAL A 271 6.24 17.80 -34.40
CA VAL A 271 7.27 17.00 -33.70
C VAL A 271 8.66 17.30 -34.27
N ASN A 272 8.77 17.46 -35.59
CA ASN A 272 10.03 17.84 -36.23
C ASN A 272 10.47 19.24 -35.80
N ASP A 273 9.55 20.21 -35.81
CA ASP A 273 9.84 21.57 -35.35
C ASP A 273 10.25 21.59 -33.87
N MET A 274 9.58 20.79 -33.03
CA MET A 274 9.94 20.64 -31.62
C MET A 274 11.36 20.04 -31.46
N ALA A 275 11.73 19.08 -32.30
CA ALA A 275 13.08 18.52 -32.30
C ALA A 275 14.14 19.56 -32.72
N ILE A 276 13.83 20.40 -33.70
CA ILE A 276 14.70 21.51 -34.13
C ILE A 276 14.90 22.49 -32.96
N ASP A 277 13.82 22.90 -32.28
CA ASP A 277 13.89 23.81 -31.14
C ASP A 277 14.71 23.22 -29.98
N TYR A 278 14.54 21.93 -29.71
CA TYR A 278 15.32 21.23 -28.70
C TYR A 278 16.82 21.17 -29.05
N ILE A 279 17.16 20.90 -30.31
CA ILE A 279 18.56 20.93 -30.79
C ILE A 279 19.13 22.36 -30.68
N ALA A 280 18.35 23.38 -31.01
CA ALA A 280 18.75 24.77 -30.81
C ALA A 280 19.03 25.08 -29.33
N GLY A 281 18.17 24.59 -28.41
CA GLY A 281 18.39 24.68 -26.97
C GLY A 281 19.68 23.98 -26.51
N ILE A 282 19.96 22.78 -27.02
CA ILE A 282 21.23 22.07 -26.75
C ILE A 282 22.42 22.92 -27.20
N ASN A 283 22.38 23.47 -28.40
CA ASN A 283 23.47 24.28 -28.94
C ASN A 283 23.70 25.56 -28.13
N LYS A 284 22.65 26.17 -27.57
CA LYS A 284 22.76 27.33 -26.67
C LYS A 284 23.43 26.98 -25.34
N LEU A 285 23.12 25.81 -24.78
CA LEU A 285 23.70 25.34 -23.51
C LEU A 285 25.10 24.72 -23.67
N ARG A 286 25.52 24.49 -24.92
CA ARG A 286 26.81 23.87 -25.22
C ARG A 286 27.93 24.88 -25.03
N ASP A 287 28.86 24.52 -24.15
CA ASP A 287 30.11 25.24 -23.97
C ASP A 287 30.92 25.22 -25.29
N PRO A 288 31.35 26.38 -25.81
CA PRO A 288 31.97 26.47 -27.13
C PRO A 288 33.38 25.85 -27.17
N ASP A 289 34.10 25.84 -26.05
CA ASP A 289 35.49 25.40 -25.99
C ASP A 289 35.61 23.89 -25.74
N THR A 290 34.73 23.36 -24.90
CA THR A 290 34.73 21.94 -24.48
C THR A 290 33.68 21.11 -25.20
N GLY A 291 32.68 21.76 -25.82
CA GLY A 291 31.55 21.11 -26.45
C GLY A 291 30.58 20.44 -25.48
N ARG A 292 30.71 20.66 -24.16
CA ARG A 292 29.89 20.03 -23.11
C ARG A 292 28.62 20.83 -22.84
N VAL A 293 27.51 20.15 -22.60
CA VAL A 293 26.25 20.77 -22.18
C VAL A 293 26.12 20.66 -20.68
N GLN A 294 26.09 21.78 -19.98
CA GLN A 294 25.83 21.81 -18.54
C GLN A 294 24.32 21.85 -18.29
N ASP A 295 23.85 21.04 -17.34
CA ASP A 295 22.45 21.00 -16.87
C ASP A 295 21.38 20.79 -17.96
N ILE A 296 21.51 19.69 -18.72
CA ILE A 296 20.49 19.28 -19.72
C ILE A 296 19.15 18.88 -19.09
N ILE A 297 19.09 18.70 -17.77
CA ILE A 297 17.89 18.19 -17.07
C ILE A 297 16.74 19.18 -17.24
N GLU A 298 17.00 20.47 -17.11
CA GLU A 298 15.97 21.50 -17.28
C GLU A 298 15.45 21.53 -18.73
N LEU A 299 16.33 21.41 -19.72
CA LEU A 299 15.93 21.35 -21.13
C LEU A 299 15.12 20.08 -21.43
N ASN A 300 15.49 18.93 -20.84
CA ASN A 300 14.72 17.69 -20.95
C ASN A 300 13.34 17.80 -20.30
N ARG A 301 13.24 18.52 -19.17
CA ARG A 301 11.97 18.80 -18.52
C ARG A 301 11.07 19.65 -19.42
N LYS A 302 11.60 20.72 -20.01
CA LYS A 302 10.91 21.55 -21.00
C LYS A 302 10.42 20.72 -22.21
N LEU A 303 11.29 19.86 -22.77
CA LEU A 303 10.92 18.95 -23.85
C LEU A 303 9.79 17.98 -23.44
N GLY A 304 9.85 17.43 -22.22
CA GLY A 304 8.81 16.55 -21.70
C GLY A 304 7.45 17.23 -21.59
N PHE A 305 7.43 18.49 -21.14
CA PHE A 305 6.21 19.29 -21.12
C PHE A 305 5.70 19.60 -22.52
N GLU A 306 6.56 20.09 -23.42
CA GLU A 306 6.18 20.44 -24.80
C GLU A 306 5.62 19.22 -25.55
N SER A 307 6.30 18.08 -25.44
CA SER A 307 5.86 16.83 -26.10
C SER A 307 4.55 16.30 -25.54
N THR A 308 4.31 16.42 -24.23
CA THR A 308 3.04 16.00 -23.63
C THR A 308 1.89 16.88 -24.11
N CYS A 309 2.10 18.20 -24.18
CA CYS A 309 1.09 19.12 -24.71
C CYS A 309 0.86 18.91 -26.20
N LEU A 310 1.91 18.70 -27.00
CA LEU A 310 1.76 18.47 -28.43
C LEU A 310 1.01 17.17 -28.72
N LEU A 311 1.38 16.07 -28.06
CA LEU A 311 0.74 14.77 -28.30
C LEU A 311 -0.65 14.67 -27.66
N GLY A 312 -0.86 15.32 -26.51
CA GLY A 312 -2.10 15.25 -25.75
C GLY A 312 -3.15 16.28 -26.17
N LEU A 313 -2.72 17.50 -26.51
CA LEU A 313 -3.59 18.63 -26.84
C LEU A 313 -3.53 19.01 -28.33
N GLY A 314 -2.57 18.47 -29.09
CA GLY A 314 -2.40 18.78 -30.51
C GLY A 314 -1.83 20.18 -30.75
N CYS A 315 -1.16 20.78 -29.75
CA CYS A 315 -0.61 22.13 -29.89
C CYS A 315 0.76 22.32 -29.21
N ARG A 316 1.56 23.21 -29.80
CA ARG A 316 2.80 23.74 -29.23
C ARG A 316 2.45 24.81 -28.19
N VAL A 317 2.96 24.67 -26.98
CA VAL A 317 2.64 25.56 -25.85
C VAL A 317 3.77 26.55 -25.56
N GLY A 318 4.98 26.27 -26.06
CA GLY A 318 6.13 27.16 -25.96
C GLY A 318 7.04 26.90 -24.76
N PHE A 319 7.09 25.67 -24.24
CA PHE A 319 8.00 25.31 -23.14
C PHE A 319 9.49 25.38 -23.54
N LEU A 320 9.79 25.22 -24.83
CA LEU A 320 11.16 25.27 -25.38
C LEU A 320 11.62 26.70 -25.71
N GLU A 321 10.75 27.70 -25.56
CA GLU A 321 11.12 29.11 -25.77
C GLU A 321 12.09 29.59 -24.68
N ASP A 322 12.84 30.66 -25.02
CA ASP A 322 13.79 31.29 -24.10
C ASP A 322 13.04 31.96 -22.93
N GLU A 323 11.94 32.64 -23.23
CA GLU A 323 11.06 33.28 -22.25
C GLU A 323 9.70 32.60 -22.19
N LEU A 324 9.40 31.98 -21.04
CA LEU A 324 8.11 31.33 -20.85
C LEU A 324 7.02 32.35 -20.58
N ASN A 325 5.92 32.25 -21.33
CA ASN A 325 4.68 32.93 -21.00
C ASN A 325 4.28 32.63 -19.53
N PRO A 326 3.81 33.63 -18.76
CA PRO A 326 3.36 33.44 -17.37
C PRO A 326 2.40 32.27 -17.16
N ARG A 327 1.51 32.01 -18.14
CA ARG A 327 0.56 30.88 -18.10
C ARG A 327 1.28 29.52 -18.17
N VAL A 328 2.25 29.40 -19.07
CA VAL A 328 3.08 28.19 -19.26
C VAL A 328 3.93 27.93 -18.02
N LYS A 329 4.48 28.99 -17.42
CA LYS A 329 5.21 28.91 -16.16
C LYS A 329 4.31 28.41 -15.02
N ARG A 330 3.08 28.94 -14.90
CA ARG A 330 2.09 28.48 -13.92
C ARG A 330 1.74 27.00 -14.12
N LEU A 331 1.49 26.59 -15.36
CA LEU A 331 1.21 25.19 -15.71
C LEU A 331 2.35 24.26 -15.28
N SER A 332 3.61 24.64 -15.51
CA SER A 332 4.79 23.88 -15.08
C SER A 332 4.85 23.74 -13.56
N GLN A 333 4.65 24.86 -12.85
CA GLN A 333 4.68 24.90 -11.38
C GLN A 333 3.56 24.07 -10.76
N ALA A 334 2.33 24.20 -11.26
CA ALA A 334 1.18 23.43 -10.82
C ALA A 334 1.41 21.93 -11.03
N THR A 335 1.94 21.53 -12.18
CA THR A 335 2.29 20.13 -12.46
C THR A 335 3.32 19.58 -11.46
N ASN A 336 4.38 20.33 -11.17
CA ASN A 336 5.38 19.91 -10.18
C ASN A 336 4.76 19.76 -8.78
N CYS A 337 3.98 20.75 -8.33
CA CYS A 337 3.26 20.71 -7.06
C CYS A 337 2.33 19.51 -6.95
N LEU A 338 1.65 19.16 -8.05
CA LEU A 338 0.79 17.97 -8.12
C LEU A 338 1.61 16.70 -7.88
N PHE A 339 2.70 16.49 -8.63
CA PHE A 339 3.54 15.29 -8.46
C PHE A 339 4.17 15.18 -7.07
N GLU A 340 4.57 16.29 -6.47
CA GLU A 340 5.06 16.30 -5.09
C GLU A 340 3.95 15.87 -4.10
N ALA A 341 2.74 16.40 -4.23
CA ALA A 341 1.62 16.02 -3.38
C ALA A 341 1.24 14.54 -3.56
N LEU A 342 1.30 14.02 -4.79
CA LEU A 342 1.08 12.59 -5.07
C LEU A 342 2.14 11.71 -4.41
N ASN A 343 3.41 12.11 -4.48
CA ASN A 343 4.49 11.39 -3.80
C ASN A 343 4.29 11.39 -2.29
N GLU A 344 4.04 12.55 -1.68
CA GLU A 344 3.74 12.64 -0.24
C GLU A 344 2.57 11.74 0.15
N ALA A 345 1.49 11.72 -0.64
CA ALA A 345 0.30 10.92 -0.38
C ALA A 345 0.51 9.41 -0.45
N ASN A 346 1.44 8.95 -1.30
CA ASN A 346 1.78 7.53 -1.49
C ASN A 346 2.74 6.99 -0.44
N TYR A 347 3.67 7.82 0.05
CA TYR A 347 4.73 7.37 0.95
C TYR A 347 4.45 7.67 2.43
N ASN A 348 3.70 8.73 2.73
CA ASN A 348 3.34 9.08 4.11
C ASN A 348 2.09 8.33 4.59
N LEU A 349 1.79 8.47 5.88
CA LEU A 349 0.54 7.97 6.45
C LEU A 349 -0.65 8.57 5.68
N PRO A 350 -1.66 7.77 5.29
CA PRO A 350 -2.76 8.21 4.45
C PRO A 350 -3.81 9.04 5.21
N LEU A 351 -3.37 9.99 6.04
CA LEU A 351 -4.23 10.85 6.87
C LEU A 351 -5.17 11.71 6.02
N TRP A 352 -4.77 12.01 4.77
CA TRP A 352 -5.59 12.68 3.77
C TRP A 352 -6.93 11.97 3.50
N ARG A 353 -7.05 10.68 3.83
CA ARG A 353 -8.33 9.94 3.74
C ARG A 353 -9.37 10.44 4.72
N TYR A 354 -8.96 10.90 5.90
CA TYR A 354 -9.88 11.26 6.98
C TYR A 354 -10.15 12.77 7.05
N PHE A 355 -9.14 13.60 6.83
CA PHE A 355 -9.27 15.07 6.87
C PHE A 355 -8.37 15.74 5.82
N PRO A 356 -8.71 16.96 5.35
CA PRO A 356 -7.93 17.68 4.35
C PRO A 356 -6.64 18.25 4.95
N ASN A 357 -5.62 17.41 5.08
CA ASN A 357 -4.29 17.79 5.55
C ASN A 357 -3.53 18.65 4.52
N SER A 358 -2.30 19.06 4.84
CA SER A 358 -1.46 19.87 3.96
C SER A 358 -1.26 19.24 2.57
N THR A 359 -1.01 17.94 2.50
CA THR A 359 -0.84 17.21 1.23
C THR A 359 -2.12 17.25 0.37
N TYR A 360 -3.30 17.06 0.96
CA TYR A 360 -4.57 17.18 0.23
C TYR A 360 -4.81 18.60 -0.28
N LYS A 361 -4.55 19.61 0.54
CA LYS A 361 -4.68 21.03 0.15
C LYS A 361 -3.70 21.40 -0.97
N LYS A 362 -2.47 20.90 -0.90
CA LYS A 362 -1.44 21.08 -1.95
C LYS A 362 -1.90 20.48 -3.27
N LEU A 363 -2.45 19.26 -3.25
CA LEU A 363 -3.02 18.63 -4.44
C LEU A 363 -4.21 19.42 -5.00
N ALA A 364 -5.15 19.82 -4.13
CA ALA A 364 -6.34 20.57 -4.55
C ALA A 364 -5.97 21.91 -5.22
N LYS A 365 -5.03 22.66 -4.63
CA LYS A 365 -4.53 23.90 -5.21
C LYS A 365 -3.82 23.67 -6.55
N ALA A 366 -2.97 22.64 -6.63
CA ALA A 366 -2.27 22.31 -7.87
C ALA A 366 -3.27 21.95 -8.98
N GLU A 367 -4.31 21.17 -8.66
CA GLU A 367 -5.42 20.88 -9.57
C GLU A 367 -6.19 22.14 -9.96
N GLU A 368 -6.43 23.11 -9.07
CA GLU A 368 -7.04 24.39 -9.45
C GLU A 368 -6.15 25.18 -10.42
N ASP A 369 -4.87 25.34 -10.11
CA ASP A 369 -3.89 26.09 -10.92
C ASP A 369 -3.67 25.45 -12.31
N LEU A 370 -3.90 24.14 -12.48
CA LEU A 370 -3.77 23.43 -13.76
C LEU A 370 -4.88 23.79 -14.77
N TYR A 371 -6.07 24.15 -14.28
CA TYR A 371 -7.26 24.38 -15.11
C TYR A 371 -7.63 25.87 -15.26
N GLU A 372 -6.87 26.79 -14.65
CA GLU A 372 -6.90 28.24 -14.91
C GLU A 372 -5.90 28.63 -16.02
#